data_AF-A0A2V1CZ85-F1
#
_entry.id   AF-A0A2V1CZ85-F1
#
_cell.length_a   1.000
_cell.length_b   1.000
_cell.length_c   1.000
_cell.angle_alpha   90.00
_cell.angle_beta   90.00
_cell.angle_gamma   90.00
#
_symmetry.space_group_name_H-M   'P 1'
#
loop_
_entity.id
_entity.type
_entity.pdbx_description
1 polymer ?
#
loop_
_entity_poly.entity_id
_entity_poly.type
_entity_poly.pdbx_seq_one_letter_code
_entity_poly.pdbx_strand_id
1 'polypeptide(L)'
;LTTTSLDLSNPDTAPGFLTMSFYKMYGFPDLGALVVRRPAAYLFDKKRYFGGGTTESITCDEGGKAWVARKDSLRARLEDGTLPMHRILALKCAVGVHQKLYDGFGEVSQHTSWLAKQLFEQLASLRHENGRPVCIIYKDQASDYGNAETQGAVLALNIVDSSGVYHGSSRVGDLALKNGIHLRSGGLCNPGGMAQALGLHADDIRSAFDAGYRCGQDPDTMQRPFGVVRVSLGACSTLHYVKRFVCFVRREFTSTSRSVIDVIGD
;
A
#
# COMPACT_ATOMS: atom_id res chain seq x y z
N LEU A 1 -7.40 3.68 2.23
CA LEU A 1 -8.10 4.44 1.19
C LEU A 1 -8.37 3.68 -0.12
N THR A 2 -7.85 2.46 -0.34
CA THR A 2 -8.13 1.72 -1.60
C THR A 2 -9.58 1.20 -1.71
N THR A 3 -10.35 1.29 -0.64
CA THR A 3 -11.75 0.81 -0.56
C THR A 3 -12.73 1.90 -0.17
N THR A 4 -12.30 3.16 -0.04
CA THR A 4 -13.18 4.28 0.36
C THR A 4 -13.55 5.11 -0.86
N SER A 5 -14.79 5.57 -0.93
CA SER A 5 -15.22 6.50 -1.98
C SER A 5 -14.47 7.83 -1.85
N LEU A 6 -14.12 8.42 -2.99
CA LEU A 6 -13.48 9.72 -3.04
C LEU A 6 -14.54 10.81 -3.25
N ASP A 7 -14.62 11.77 -2.35
CA ASP A 7 -15.49 12.94 -2.49
C ASP A 7 -14.68 14.15 -2.97
N LEU A 8 -15.10 14.73 -4.10
CA LEU A 8 -14.51 15.92 -4.72
C LEU A 8 -15.54 17.06 -4.83
N SER A 9 -16.68 16.95 -4.15
CA SER A 9 -17.78 17.92 -4.21
C SER A 9 -17.40 19.28 -3.63
N ASN A 10 -16.53 19.31 -2.60
CA ASN A 10 -16.03 20.54 -2.00
C ASN A 10 -14.76 21.05 -2.71
N PRO A 11 -14.84 22.16 -3.47
CA PRO A 11 -13.70 22.70 -4.20
C PRO A 11 -12.61 23.28 -3.30
N ASP A 12 -12.89 23.64 -2.05
CA ASP A 12 -11.90 24.25 -1.15
C ASP A 12 -10.96 23.20 -0.54
N THR A 13 -11.43 21.96 -0.41
CA THR A 13 -10.66 20.83 0.13
C THR A 13 -10.19 19.85 -0.94
N ALA A 14 -10.78 19.88 -2.15
CA ALA A 14 -10.40 18.99 -3.23
C ALA A 14 -8.98 19.28 -3.75
N PRO A 15 -8.17 18.23 -4.03
CA PRO A 15 -6.82 18.40 -4.54
C PRO A 15 -6.81 19.02 -5.95
N GLY A 16 -5.73 19.73 -6.29
CA GLY A 16 -5.56 20.31 -7.63
C GLY A 16 -5.53 19.26 -8.74
N PHE A 17 -4.99 18.07 -8.45
CA PHE A 17 -5.09 16.90 -9.29
C PHE A 17 -4.99 15.63 -8.45
N LEU A 18 -5.46 14.51 -8.99
CA LEU A 18 -5.33 13.18 -8.38
C LEU A 18 -5.08 12.12 -9.45
N THR A 19 -4.33 11.09 -9.09
CA THR A 19 -4.08 9.93 -9.94
C THR A 19 -4.71 8.69 -9.32
N MET A 20 -5.22 7.81 -10.18
CA MET A 20 -5.82 6.55 -9.73
C MET A 20 -5.44 5.41 -10.67
N SER A 21 -5.40 4.20 -10.11
CA SER A 21 -5.05 2.97 -10.84
C SER A 21 -6.23 2.02 -10.83
N PHE A 22 -6.87 1.81 -11.97
CA PHE A 22 -8.08 0.98 -12.06
C PHE A 22 -7.80 -0.50 -11.79
N TYR A 23 -6.64 -1.02 -12.19
CA TYR A 23 -6.26 -2.39 -11.86
C TYR A 23 -6.15 -2.65 -10.35
N LYS A 24 -5.84 -1.64 -9.53
CA LYS A 24 -5.81 -1.79 -8.07
C LYS A 24 -7.21 -1.85 -7.46
N MET A 25 -8.16 -1.19 -8.11
CA MET A 25 -9.55 -1.09 -7.65
C MET A 25 -10.40 -2.27 -8.14
N TYR A 26 -10.19 -2.70 -9.38
CA TYR A 26 -11.03 -3.69 -10.06
C TYR A 26 -10.29 -4.97 -10.48
N GLY A 27 -8.96 -5.05 -10.30
CA GLY A 27 -8.12 -6.17 -10.74
C GLY A 27 -7.76 -6.13 -12.23
N PHE A 28 -8.58 -5.49 -13.06
CA PHE A 28 -8.38 -5.29 -14.49
C PHE A 28 -9.28 -4.13 -14.94
N PRO A 29 -8.92 -3.31 -15.96
CA PRO A 29 -7.71 -3.36 -16.79
C PRO A 29 -6.53 -2.58 -16.23
N ASP A 30 -5.31 -2.81 -16.74
CA ASP A 30 -4.16 -1.93 -16.46
C ASP A 30 -4.36 -0.61 -17.21
N LEU A 31 -5.10 0.26 -16.54
CA LEU A 31 -5.44 1.60 -16.93
C LEU A 31 -5.40 2.46 -15.67
N GLY A 32 -5.08 3.74 -15.83
CA GLY A 32 -5.20 4.73 -14.77
C GLY A 32 -6.01 5.92 -15.26
N ALA A 33 -6.34 6.82 -14.34
CA ALA A 33 -6.85 8.13 -14.68
C ALA A 33 -6.09 9.22 -13.92
N LEU A 34 -6.02 10.37 -14.55
CA LEU A 34 -5.60 11.63 -13.95
C LEU A 34 -6.81 12.55 -13.98
N VAL A 35 -7.30 12.96 -12.81
CA VAL A 35 -8.36 13.97 -12.70
C VAL A 35 -7.69 15.28 -12.33
N VAL A 36 -7.90 16.32 -13.13
CA VAL A 36 -7.29 17.63 -12.96
C VAL A 36 -8.37 18.66 -12.73
N ARG A 37 -8.26 19.42 -11.65
CA ARG A 37 -9.09 20.59 -11.42
C ARG A 37 -8.72 21.67 -12.43
N ARG A 38 -9.70 22.28 -13.07
CA ARG A 38 -9.46 23.28 -14.14
C ARG A 38 -8.45 24.38 -13.75
N PRO A 39 -8.50 24.99 -12.55
CA PRO A 39 -7.53 26.00 -12.13
C PRO A 39 -6.09 25.47 -11.99
N ALA A 40 -5.89 24.16 -11.87
CA ALA A 40 -4.57 23.52 -11.77
C ALA A 40 -4.05 23.00 -13.13
N ALA A 41 -4.81 23.17 -14.22
CA ALA A 41 -4.44 22.67 -15.54
C ALA A 41 -3.09 23.19 -16.04
N TYR A 42 -2.74 24.44 -15.68
CA TYR A 42 -1.49 25.09 -16.07
C TYR A 42 -0.23 24.35 -15.57
N LEU A 43 -0.34 23.53 -14.53
CA LEU A 43 0.77 22.73 -14.01
C LEU A 43 1.28 21.72 -15.05
N PHE A 44 0.43 21.31 -15.98
CA PHE A 44 0.75 20.31 -17.00
C PHE A 44 1.32 20.92 -18.29
N ASP A 45 1.34 22.26 -18.41
CA ASP A 45 1.86 22.95 -19.59
C ASP A 45 3.38 22.74 -19.78
N LYS A 46 4.09 22.47 -18.66
CA LYS A 46 5.54 22.30 -18.61
C LYS A 46 6.03 20.89 -18.92
N LYS A 47 5.14 19.96 -19.31
CA LYS A 47 5.53 18.60 -19.72
C LYS A 47 6.57 18.70 -20.84
N ARG A 48 7.75 18.11 -20.67
CA ARG A 48 8.83 18.15 -21.68
C ARG A 48 8.66 17.08 -22.75
N TYR A 49 8.29 15.88 -22.33
CA TYR A 49 8.03 14.75 -23.22
C TYR A 49 6.77 14.97 -24.06
N PHE A 50 6.77 14.52 -25.31
CA PHE A 50 5.61 14.52 -26.19
C PHE A 50 5.63 13.22 -27.03
N GLY A 51 4.49 12.55 -27.13
CA GLY A 51 4.23 11.48 -28.09
C GLY A 51 3.41 12.00 -29.27
N GLY A 52 3.37 11.26 -30.38
CA GLY A 52 2.69 11.69 -31.61
C GLY A 52 1.20 12.02 -31.43
N GLY A 53 0.52 11.42 -30.43
CA GLY A 53 -0.87 11.77 -30.10
C GLY A 53 -1.07 13.20 -29.57
N THR A 54 0.01 13.84 -29.09
CA THR A 54 -0.01 15.13 -28.37
C THR A 54 0.44 16.34 -29.20
N THR A 55 0.92 16.08 -30.41
CA THR A 55 1.50 17.10 -31.30
C THR A 55 0.60 17.35 -32.50
N GLU A 56 0.54 18.60 -32.93
CA GLU A 56 -0.04 19.01 -34.23
C GLU A 56 1.04 19.00 -35.32
N SER A 57 2.27 19.41 -34.98
CA SER A 57 3.40 19.40 -35.90
C SER A 57 4.74 19.41 -35.16
N ILE A 58 5.79 18.92 -35.82
CA ILE A 58 7.17 18.88 -35.31
C ILE A 58 8.17 19.16 -36.44
N THR A 59 9.20 19.95 -36.15
CA THR A 59 10.34 20.18 -37.04
C THR A 59 11.65 20.16 -36.23
N CYS A 60 12.77 19.83 -36.88
CA CYS A 60 14.08 19.71 -36.22
C CYS A 60 15.18 20.57 -36.88
N ASP A 61 14.80 21.47 -37.80
CA ASP A 61 15.75 22.17 -38.68
C ASP A 61 16.27 23.50 -38.11
N GLU A 62 15.69 24.01 -37.03
CA GLU A 62 16.12 25.27 -36.40
C GLU A 62 17.34 25.06 -35.49
N GLY A 63 18.54 24.95 -36.10
CA GLY A 63 19.81 24.95 -35.36
C GLY A 63 19.96 23.78 -34.38
N GLY A 64 19.40 22.62 -34.72
CA GLY A 64 19.42 21.41 -33.88
C GLY A 64 18.42 21.41 -32.72
N LYS A 65 17.50 22.39 -32.66
CA LYS A 65 16.41 22.42 -31.68
C LYS A 65 15.12 21.92 -32.33
N ALA A 66 14.45 21.00 -31.64
CA ALA A 66 13.12 20.58 -32.02
C ALA A 66 12.10 21.68 -31.70
N TRP A 67 11.31 22.10 -32.69
CA TRP A 67 10.09 22.88 -32.49
C TRP A 67 8.89 21.93 -32.49
N VAL A 68 7.99 22.09 -31.53
CA VAL A 68 6.82 21.20 -31.36
C VAL A 68 5.58 22.06 -31.15
N ALA A 69 4.66 22.04 -32.12
CA ALA A 69 3.30 22.51 -31.91
C ALA A 69 2.50 21.42 -31.20
N ARG A 70 1.94 21.75 -30.03
CA ARG A 70 1.12 20.85 -29.22
C ARG A 70 -0.36 21.15 -29.42
N LYS A 71 -1.19 20.14 -29.19
CA LYS A 71 -2.65 20.30 -29.17
C LYS A 71 -3.08 21.25 -28.05
N ASP A 72 -4.16 22.01 -28.24
CA ASP A 72 -4.59 23.00 -27.24
C ASP A 72 -5.23 22.38 -25.99
N SER A 73 -6.01 21.31 -26.17
CA SER A 73 -6.75 20.72 -25.03
C SER A 73 -5.82 20.00 -24.06
N LEU A 74 -6.07 20.15 -22.75
CA LEU A 74 -5.29 19.49 -21.69
C LEU A 74 -5.21 17.98 -21.89
N ARG A 75 -6.34 17.31 -22.17
CA ARG A 75 -6.38 15.85 -22.39
C ARG A 75 -5.44 15.43 -23.52
N ALA A 76 -5.51 16.13 -24.66
CA ALA A 76 -4.78 15.73 -25.84
C ALA A 76 -3.26 15.92 -25.68
N ARG A 77 -2.83 16.85 -24.81
CA ARG A 77 -1.41 17.02 -24.45
C ARG A 77 -0.85 15.93 -23.53
N LEU A 78 -1.73 15.16 -22.89
CA LEU A 78 -1.39 14.10 -21.94
C LEU A 78 -1.62 12.69 -22.49
N GLU A 79 -2.36 12.57 -23.60
CA GLU A 79 -2.64 11.32 -24.29
C GLU A 79 -1.52 11.00 -25.29
N ASP A 80 -0.37 10.57 -24.76
CA ASP A 80 0.80 10.19 -25.56
C ASP A 80 0.52 8.94 -26.42
N GLY A 81 0.33 9.18 -27.73
CA GLY A 81 0.16 8.11 -28.72
C GLY A 81 -1.30 7.66 -28.89
N THR A 82 -1.49 6.42 -29.31
CA THR A 82 -2.82 5.85 -29.54
C THR A 82 -3.47 5.45 -28.23
N LEU A 83 -4.70 5.91 -28.00
CA LEU A 83 -5.46 5.56 -26.80
C LEU A 83 -5.74 4.06 -26.71
N PRO A 84 -5.69 3.45 -25.51
CA PRO A 84 -5.98 2.04 -25.31
C PRO A 84 -7.49 1.78 -25.30
N MET A 85 -8.15 1.95 -26.44
CA MET A 85 -9.62 1.93 -26.59
C MET A 85 -10.25 0.67 -25.99
N HIS A 86 -9.66 -0.50 -26.22
CA HIS A 86 -10.14 -1.77 -25.66
C HIS A 86 -10.07 -1.82 -24.13
N ARG A 87 -9.03 -1.22 -23.52
CA ARG A 87 -8.91 -1.12 -22.05
C ARG A 87 -9.92 -0.13 -21.48
N ILE A 88 -10.18 0.98 -22.18
CA ILE A 88 -11.21 1.95 -21.78
C ILE A 88 -12.59 1.30 -21.79
N LEU A 89 -12.91 0.49 -22.81
CA LEU A 89 -14.15 -0.28 -22.86
C LEU A 89 -14.22 -1.34 -21.75
N ALA A 90 -13.13 -2.06 -21.51
CA ALA A 90 -13.04 -3.04 -20.42
C ALA A 90 -13.28 -2.43 -19.03
N LEU A 91 -12.83 -1.19 -18.81
CA LEU A 91 -13.07 -0.47 -17.56
C LEU A 91 -14.57 -0.32 -17.27
N LYS A 92 -15.38 0.00 -18.29
CA LYS A 92 -16.85 0.10 -18.12
C LYS A 92 -17.43 -1.22 -17.61
N CYS A 93 -16.97 -2.35 -18.17
CA CYS A 93 -17.39 -3.67 -17.72
C CYS A 93 -16.92 -3.95 -16.29
N ALA A 94 -15.67 -3.62 -15.96
CA ALA A 94 -15.10 -3.82 -14.62
C ALA A 94 -15.86 -3.04 -13.54
N VAL A 95 -16.21 -1.77 -13.81
CA VAL A 95 -17.05 -0.95 -12.93
C VAL A 95 -18.42 -1.58 -12.74
N GLY A 96 -19.06 -2.02 -13.81
CA GLY A 96 -20.39 -2.66 -13.76
C GLY A 96 -20.38 -3.98 -12.96
N VAL A 97 -19.36 -4.82 -13.16
CA VAL A 97 -19.19 -6.07 -12.40
C VAL A 97 -18.93 -5.79 -10.93
N HIS A 98 -18.07 -4.83 -10.61
CA HIS A 98 -17.80 -4.45 -9.22
C HIS A 98 -19.07 -3.96 -8.53
N GLN A 99 -19.86 -3.10 -9.20
CA GLN A 99 -21.14 -2.63 -8.66
C GLN A 99 -22.12 -3.78 -8.43
N LYS A 100 -22.19 -4.76 -9.34
CA LYS A 100 -23.09 -5.91 -9.21
C LYS A 100 -22.67 -6.88 -8.10
N LEU A 101 -21.37 -7.07 -7.87
CA LEU A 101 -20.86 -8.03 -6.90
C LEU A 101 -20.79 -7.48 -5.49
N TYR A 102 -20.56 -6.18 -5.33
CA TYR A 102 -20.22 -5.57 -4.05
C TYR A 102 -21.00 -4.30 -3.73
N ASP A 103 -22.01 -3.95 -4.54
CA ASP A 103 -22.85 -2.76 -4.37
C ASP A 103 -22.09 -1.41 -4.35
N GLY A 104 -20.84 -1.42 -4.80
CA GLY A 104 -19.98 -0.24 -4.93
C GLY A 104 -18.97 -0.07 -3.79
N PHE A 105 -18.20 1.01 -3.82
CA PHE A 105 -17.11 1.20 -2.84
C PHE A 105 -17.60 1.53 -1.44
N GLY A 106 -18.81 2.08 -1.27
CA GLY A 106 -19.36 2.38 0.06
C GLY A 106 -19.48 1.14 0.93
N GLU A 107 -20.15 0.10 0.41
CA GLU A 107 -20.32 -1.19 1.10
C GLU A 107 -18.99 -1.91 1.30
N VAL A 108 -18.11 -1.91 0.29
CA VAL A 108 -16.75 -2.45 0.43
C VAL A 108 -15.97 -1.73 1.55
N SER A 109 -16.10 -0.40 1.66
CA SER A 109 -15.46 0.39 2.71
C SER A 109 -15.93 -0.03 4.09
N GLN A 110 -17.25 -0.12 4.30
CA GLN A 110 -17.86 -0.52 5.57
C GLN A 110 -17.43 -1.94 5.96
N HIS A 111 -17.56 -2.90 5.05
CA HIS A 111 -17.16 -4.30 5.24
C HIS A 111 -15.68 -4.42 5.62
N THR A 112 -14.80 -3.79 4.85
CA THR A 112 -13.36 -3.88 5.07
C THR A 112 -12.89 -3.09 6.31
N SER A 113 -13.57 -1.99 6.66
CA SER A 113 -13.36 -1.27 7.93
C SER A 113 -13.71 -2.15 9.13
N TRP A 114 -14.86 -2.84 9.08
CA TRP A 114 -15.26 -3.78 10.12
C TRP A 114 -14.26 -4.93 10.27
N LEU A 115 -13.83 -5.55 9.16
CA LEU A 115 -12.81 -6.60 9.19
C LEU A 115 -11.47 -6.09 9.74
N ALA A 116 -11.06 -4.88 9.36
CA ALA A 116 -9.82 -4.27 9.83
C ALA A 116 -9.87 -4.00 11.34
N LYS A 117 -11.03 -3.59 11.89
CA LYS A 117 -11.26 -3.50 13.33
C LYS A 117 -11.12 -4.85 14.02
N GLN A 118 -11.81 -5.87 13.51
CA GLN A 118 -11.72 -7.23 14.08
C GLN A 118 -10.29 -7.78 14.06
N LEU A 119 -9.53 -7.48 13.00
CA LEU A 119 -8.12 -7.85 12.89
C LEU A 119 -7.26 -7.09 13.91
N PHE A 120 -7.44 -5.77 13.99
CA PHE A 120 -6.72 -4.89 14.90
C PHE A 120 -6.92 -5.31 16.35
N GLU A 121 -8.17 -5.43 16.82
CA GLU A 121 -8.49 -5.79 18.20
C GLU A 121 -7.85 -7.13 18.60
N GLN A 122 -7.95 -8.13 17.73
CA GLN A 122 -7.39 -9.45 17.99
C GLN A 122 -5.86 -9.42 18.05
N LEU A 123 -5.18 -8.82 17.07
CA LEU A 123 -3.71 -8.73 17.09
C LEU A 123 -3.20 -7.86 18.25
N ALA A 124 -3.86 -6.73 18.51
CA ALA A 124 -3.53 -5.83 19.61
C ALA A 124 -3.76 -6.46 20.98
N SER A 125 -4.54 -7.54 21.08
CA SER A 125 -4.73 -8.32 22.31
C SER A 125 -3.72 -9.46 22.49
N LEU A 126 -2.96 -9.83 21.46
CA LEU A 126 -2.00 -10.95 21.57
C LEU A 126 -0.84 -10.58 22.49
N ARG A 127 -0.56 -11.47 23.44
CA ARG A 127 0.53 -11.33 24.41
C ARG A 127 1.37 -12.60 24.44
N HIS A 128 2.66 -12.45 24.70
CA HIS A 128 3.54 -13.54 25.14
C HIS A 128 3.18 -13.95 26.59
N GLU A 129 3.70 -15.08 27.04
CA GLU A 129 3.53 -15.57 28.43
C GLU A 129 3.97 -14.52 29.49
N ASN A 130 4.97 -13.69 29.17
CA ASN A 130 5.45 -12.62 30.05
C ASN A 130 4.60 -11.33 29.98
N GLY A 131 3.44 -11.35 29.31
CA GLY A 131 2.54 -10.21 29.21
C GLY A 131 2.96 -9.13 28.21
N ARG A 132 4.07 -9.27 27.49
CA ARG A 132 4.46 -8.32 26.43
C ARG A 132 3.62 -8.52 25.16
N PRO A 133 3.33 -7.45 24.39
CA PRO A 133 2.62 -7.56 23.12
C PRO A 133 3.43 -8.29 22.05
N VAL A 134 2.76 -9.12 21.25
CA VAL A 134 3.37 -9.85 20.11
C VAL A 134 3.51 -8.95 18.88
N CYS A 135 2.60 -7.99 18.72
CA CYS A 135 2.53 -7.13 17.55
C CYS A 135 2.74 -5.65 17.94
N ILE A 136 3.58 -4.96 17.19
CA ILE A 136 3.72 -3.51 17.19
C ILE A 136 2.94 -2.98 15.99
N ILE A 137 1.79 -2.35 16.22
CA ILE A 137 0.89 -1.89 15.16
C ILE A 137 1.08 -0.39 14.94
N TYR A 138 1.28 0.01 13.69
CA TYR A 138 1.47 1.41 13.29
C TYR A 138 0.15 1.99 12.78
N LYS A 139 -0.29 3.08 13.41
CA LYS A 139 -1.43 3.89 12.97
C LYS A 139 -1.22 5.35 13.39
N ASP A 140 -1.90 6.27 12.70
CA ASP A 140 -1.94 7.66 13.15
C ASP A 140 -2.71 7.78 14.47
N GLN A 141 -2.39 8.79 15.29
CA GLN A 141 -3.07 9.04 16.55
C GLN A 141 -4.53 9.42 16.33
N ALA A 142 -4.84 10.12 15.24
CA ALA A 142 -6.19 10.53 14.86
C ALA A 142 -6.97 9.43 14.11
N SER A 143 -6.34 8.29 13.79
CA SER A 143 -6.99 7.19 13.07
C SER A 143 -7.55 6.13 14.02
N ASP A 144 -8.76 5.65 13.74
CA ASP A 144 -9.39 4.56 14.50
C ASP A 144 -9.91 3.43 13.61
N TYR A 145 -9.55 2.19 13.95
CA TYR A 145 -9.99 1.02 13.19
C TYR A 145 -11.48 0.76 13.46
N GLY A 146 -12.27 0.78 12.38
CA GLY A 146 -13.73 0.75 12.44
C GLY A 146 -14.36 2.07 11.97
N ASN A 147 -13.59 3.16 11.95
CA ASN A 147 -14.00 4.39 11.28
C ASN A 147 -13.34 4.50 9.89
N ALA A 148 -14.14 4.28 8.85
CA ALA A 148 -13.68 4.27 7.46
C ALA A 148 -13.21 5.65 6.94
N GLU A 149 -13.57 6.74 7.63
CA GLU A 149 -13.15 8.10 7.28
C GLU A 149 -11.71 8.39 7.68
N THR A 150 -11.24 7.78 8.78
CA THR A 150 -9.92 8.04 9.36
C THR A 150 -8.94 6.89 9.15
N GLN A 151 -9.43 5.66 8.99
CA GLN A 151 -8.60 4.47 8.85
C GLN A 151 -9.14 3.54 7.76
N GLY A 152 -8.25 3.12 6.85
CA GLY A 152 -8.60 2.19 5.79
C GLY A 152 -8.44 0.71 6.18
N ALA A 153 -8.73 -0.16 5.20
CA ALA A 153 -8.62 -1.62 5.26
C ALA A 153 -7.20 -2.20 5.35
N VAL A 154 -6.20 -1.37 5.67
CA VAL A 154 -4.79 -1.77 5.69
C VAL A 154 -4.26 -1.64 7.10
N LEU A 155 -3.62 -2.70 7.59
CA LEU A 155 -2.96 -2.74 8.88
C LEU A 155 -1.46 -2.96 8.67
N ALA A 156 -0.66 -2.02 9.16
CA ALA A 156 0.80 -2.10 9.15
C ALA A 156 1.28 -2.49 10.54
N LEU A 157 2.11 -3.52 10.64
CA LEU A 157 2.65 -3.99 11.90
C LEU A 157 4.06 -4.55 11.75
N ASN A 158 4.73 -4.73 12.89
CA ASN A 158 5.84 -5.65 13.05
C ASN A 158 5.53 -6.65 14.16
N ILE A 159 6.20 -7.80 14.12
CA ILE A 159 6.04 -8.86 15.13
C ILE A 159 7.34 -8.91 15.94
N VAL A 160 7.22 -9.03 17.26
CA VAL A 160 8.34 -9.13 18.20
C VAL A 160 8.28 -10.44 18.98
N ASP A 161 9.42 -10.89 19.48
CA ASP A 161 9.49 -12.03 20.38
C ASP A 161 9.25 -11.62 21.85
N SER A 162 9.29 -12.60 22.77
CA SER A 162 9.09 -12.34 24.20
C SER A 162 10.15 -11.44 24.83
N SER A 163 11.34 -11.32 24.23
CA SER A 163 12.38 -10.39 24.66
C SER A 163 12.19 -8.97 24.11
N GLY A 164 11.29 -8.79 23.14
CA GLY A 164 11.01 -7.54 22.44
C GLY A 164 11.87 -7.34 21.19
N VAL A 165 12.59 -8.37 20.74
CA VAL A 165 13.39 -8.34 19.51
C VAL A 165 12.46 -8.56 18.31
N TYR A 166 12.66 -7.76 17.26
CA TYR A 166 11.85 -7.83 16.05
C TYR A 166 12.12 -9.10 15.25
N HIS A 167 11.05 -9.74 14.79
CA HIS A 167 11.15 -10.66 13.68
C HIS A 167 11.24 -9.86 12.37
N GLY A 168 12.27 -10.15 11.57
CA GLY A 168 12.43 -9.55 10.25
C GLY A 168 11.18 -9.73 9.40
N SER A 169 10.76 -8.67 8.71
CA SER A 169 9.51 -8.65 7.97
C SER A 169 9.52 -9.66 6.79
N SER A 170 10.68 -9.87 6.16
CA SER A 170 10.88 -10.92 5.16
C SER A 170 10.65 -12.30 5.75
N ARG A 171 11.25 -12.62 6.90
CA ARG A 171 11.02 -13.88 7.60
C ARG A 171 9.55 -14.10 7.94
N VAL A 172 8.85 -13.06 8.41
CA VAL A 172 7.40 -13.15 8.66
C VAL A 172 6.64 -13.43 7.36
N GLY A 173 7.00 -12.76 6.26
CA GLY A 173 6.43 -12.97 4.94
C GLY A 173 6.63 -14.40 4.43
N ASP A 174 7.83 -14.95 4.58
CA ASP A 174 8.16 -16.32 4.16
C ASP A 174 7.41 -17.37 4.97
N LEU A 175 7.31 -17.19 6.29
CA LEU A 175 6.51 -18.07 7.16
C LEU A 175 5.02 -18.00 6.81
N ALA A 176 4.50 -16.81 6.53
CA ALA A 176 3.13 -16.62 6.08
C ALA A 176 2.89 -17.35 4.75
N LEU A 177 3.79 -17.20 3.78
CA LEU A 177 3.70 -17.86 2.48
C LEU A 177 3.70 -19.39 2.60
N LYS A 178 4.58 -19.96 3.45
CA LYS A 178 4.59 -21.41 3.77
C LYS A 178 3.26 -21.89 4.37
N ASN A 179 2.49 -20.99 4.97
CA ASN A 179 1.17 -21.26 5.53
C ASN A 179 0.01 -20.87 4.61
N GLY A 180 0.29 -20.58 3.34
CA GLY A 180 -0.71 -20.17 2.35
C GLY A 180 -1.35 -18.81 2.66
N ILE A 181 -0.61 -17.91 3.30
CA ILE A 181 -1.03 -16.54 3.60
C ILE A 181 -0.14 -15.58 2.81
N HIS A 182 -0.75 -14.82 1.91
CA HIS A 182 -0.03 -13.85 1.07
C HIS A 182 -0.04 -12.48 1.73
N LEU A 183 1.13 -12.03 2.18
CA LEU A 183 1.32 -10.72 2.81
C LEU A 183 2.24 -9.86 1.97
N ARG A 184 2.15 -8.53 2.15
CA ARG A 184 3.20 -7.63 1.70
C ARG A 184 4.13 -7.35 2.88
N SER A 185 5.36 -7.81 2.80
CA SER A 185 6.43 -7.52 3.76
C SER A 185 7.60 -6.78 3.10
N GLY A 186 8.52 -6.28 3.94
CA GLY A 186 9.71 -5.55 3.50
C GLY A 186 9.55 -4.04 3.48
N GLY A 187 10.43 -3.39 2.71
CA GLY A 187 10.43 -1.94 2.55
C GLY A 187 9.15 -1.39 1.88
N LEU A 188 8.85 -0.12 2.16
CA LEU A 188 7.73 0.63 1.60
C LEU A 188 8.26 1.67 0.61
N CYS A 189 7.48 1.93 -0.44
CA CYS A 189 7.80 2.95 -1.45
C CYS A 189 7.71 4.41 -0.94
N ASN A 190 7.39 4.60 0.35
CA ASN A 190 7.51 5.87 1.06
C ASN A 190 8.54 5.69 2.19
N PRO A 191 9.84 5.82 1.91
CA PRO A 191 10.90 5.58 2.89
C PRO A 191 10.83 6.57 4.06
N GLY A 192 10.42 7.82 3.82
CA GLY A 192 10.27 8.83 4.88
C GLY A 192 9.15 8.47 5.87
N GLY A 193 7.98 8.10 5.36
CA GLY A 193 6.87 7.67 6.22
C GLY A 193 7.17 6.38 6.99
N MET A 194 7.88 5.44 6.37
CA MET A 194 8.36 4.24 7.06
C MET A 194 9.35 4.59 8.17
N ALA A 195 10.35 5.42 7.86
CA ALA A 195 11.35 5.83 8.84
C ALA A 195 10.70 6.49 10.06
N GLN A 196 9.76 7.40 9.84
CA GLN A 196 8.98 8.03 10.90
C GLN A 196 8.23 7.00 11.76
N ALA A 197 7.51 6.06 11.13
CA ALA A 197 6.75 5.03 11.84
C ALA A 197 7.64 4.08 12.66
N LEU A 198 8.86 3.80 12.19
CA LEU A 198 9.84 2.93 12.85
C LEU A 198 10.77 3.70 13.80
N GLY A 199 10.63 5.02 13.90
CA GLY A 199 11.48 5.92 14.68
C GLY A 199 12.91 6.01 14.16
N LEU A 200 13.18 5.66 12.89
CA LEU A 200 14.50 5.71 12.28
C LEU A 200 14.88 7.16 12.00
N HIS A 201 16.07 7.55 12.46
CA HIS A 201 16.67 8.85 12.20
C HIS A 201 17.53 8.79 10.94
N ALA A 202 17.95 9.96 10.45
CA ALA A 202 18.75 10.05 9.25
C ALA A 202 20.10 9.31 9.37
N ASP A 203 20.70 9.30 10.56
CA ASP A 203 21.92 8.54 10.84
C ASP A 203 21.71 7.03 10.75
N ASP A 204 20.60 6.51 11.29
CA ASP A 204 20.25 5.08 11.18
C ASP A 204 20.20 4.64 9.70
N ILE A 205 19.57 5.47 8.86
CA ILE A 205 19.40 5.17 7.43
C ILE A 205 20.73 5.26 6.68
N ARG A 206 21.55 6.28 6.98
CA ARG A 206 22.89 6.44 6.39
C ARG A 206 23.81 5.29 6.79
N SER A 207 23.90 4.97 8.08
CA SER A 207 24.72 3.85 8.57
C SER A 207 24.27 2.51 7.98
N ALA A 208 22.95 2.29 7.87
CA ALA A 208 22.42 1.11 7.18
C ALA A 208 22.86 1.07 5.71
N PHE A 209 22.76 2.20 4.99
CA PHE A 209 23.17 2.29 3.59
C PHE A 209 24.67 2.01 3.41
N ASP A 210 25.50 2.56 4.28
CA ASP A 210 26.95 2.34 4.30
C ASP A 210 27.30 0.88 4.62
N ALA A 211 26.49 0.21 5.46
CA ALA A 211 26.55 -1.21 5.73
C ALA A 211 25.98 -2.09 4.59
N GLY A 212 25.56 -1.50 3.46
CA GLY A 212 25.10 -2.21 2.27
C GLY A 212 23.59 -2.35 2.11
N TYR A 213 22.78 -1.80 3.02
CA TYR A 213 21.32 -1.77 2.86
C TYR A 213 20.91 -1.03 1.59
N ARG A 214 19.97 -1.59 0.84
CA ARG A 214 19.34 -0.97 -0.32
C ARG A 214 17.83 -1.14 -0.25
N CYS A 215 17.09 -0.22 -0.87
CA CYS A 215 15.64 -0.25 -0.88
C CYS A 215 15.12 -1.60 -1.42
N GLY A 216 14.19 -2.21 -0.69
CA GLY A 216 13.62 -3.52 -1.05
C GLY A 216 14.34 -4.72 -0.44
N GLN A 217 15.45 -4.51 0.26
CA GLN A 217 16.08 -5.52 1.10
C GLN A 217 15.50 -5.47 2.52
N ASP A 218 15.50 -6.60 3.22
CA ASP A 218 15.23 -6.66 4.65
C ASP A 218 16.47 -7.20 5.36
N PRO A 219 17.27 -6.33 6.00
CA PRO A 219 18.45 -6.73 6.72
C PRO A 219 18.03 -7.37 8.05
N ASP A 220 17.78 -8.68 8.04
CA ASP A 220 17.49 -9.50 9.23
C ASP A 220 18.55 -9.37 10.34
N THR A 221 19.74 -8.83 10.02
CA THR A 221 20.87 -8.65 10.94
C THR A 221 20.83 -7.37 11.76
N MET A 222 19.90 -6.44 11.51
CA MET A 222 19.79 -5.20 12.29
C MET A 222 18.81 -5.36 13.45
N GLN A 223 19.18 -4.86 14.63
CA GLN A 223 18.31 -4.89 15.83
C GLN A 223 17.03 -4.06 15.66
N ARG A 224 16.97 -3.18 14.65
CA ARG A 224 15.82 -2.36 14.30
C ARG A 224 15.22 -2.82 12.97
N PRO A 225 13.89 -2.83 12.83
CA PRO A 225 13.25 -3.18 11.58
C PRO A 225 13.51 -2.09 10.52
N PHE A 226 13.78 -2.51 9.28
CA PHE A 226 13.82 -1.65 8.08
C PHE A 226 12.72 -2.02 7.06
N GLY A 227 11.71 -2.72 7.57
CA GLY A 227 10.54 -3.16 6.83
C GLY A 227 9.33 -3.25 7.75
N VAL A 228 8.17 -3.45 7.15
CA VAL A 228 6.92 -3.69 7.87
C VAL A 228 6.15 -4.80 7.21
N VAL A 229 5.33 -5.49 8.00
CA VAL A 229 4.31 -6.40 7.50
C VAL A 229 3.02 -5.62 7.31
N ARG A 230 2.51 -5.63 6.08
CA ARG A 230 1.28 -4.96 5.69
C ARG A 230 0.22 -5.99 5.33
N VAL A 231 -0.83 -6.06 6.15
CA VAL A 231 -2.04 -6.83 5.89
C VAL A 231 -3.04 -5.92 5.18
N SER A 232 -3.54 -6.34 4.02
CA SER A 232 -4.47 -5.54 3.21
C SER A 232 -5.73 -6.35 2.95
N LEU A 233 -6.87 -5.82 3.37
CA LEU A 233 -8.17 -6.45 3.19
C LEU A 233 -8.89 -5.80 2.01
N GLY A 234 -9.65 -6.61 1.27
CA GLY A 234 -10.38 -6.18 0.08
C GLY A 234 -11.81 -6.71 0.08
N ALA A 235 -12.57 -6.43 -0.98
CA ALA A 235 -13.98 -6.77 -1.09
C ALA A 235 -14.27 -8.27 -0.87
N CYS A 236 -13.41 -9.15 -1.37
CA CYS A 236 -13.53 -10.60 -1.20
C CYS A 236 -12.94 -11.15 0.12
N SER A 237 -12.39 -10.29 0.98
CA SER A 237 -11.88 -10.72 2.28
C SER A 237 -13.04 -11.12 3.20
N THR A 238 -12.80 -12.08 4.07
CA THR A 238 -13.80 -12.61 5.00
C THR A 238 -13.25 -12.66 6.42
N LEU A 239 -14.15 -12.75 7.41
CA LEU A 239 -13.76 -12.95 8.81
C LEU A 239 -12.93 -14.23 8.98
N HIS A 240 -13.18 -15.26 8.16
CA HIS A 240 -12.39 -16.49 8.18
C HIS A 240 -10.91 -16.21 7.89
N TYR A 241 -10.60 -15.39 6.89
CA TYR A 241 -9.20 -15.03 6.58
C TYR A 241 -8.55 -14.21 7.70
N VAL A 242 -9.30 -13.30 8.33
CA VAL A 242 -8.84 -12.56 9.52
C VAL A 242 -8.48 -13.52 10.64
N LYS A 243 -9.39 -14.44 11.00
CA LYS A 243 -9.16 -15.45 12.05
C LYS A 243 -7.98 -16.36 11.71
N ARG A 244 -7.87 -16.81 10.45
CA ARG A 244 -6.75 -17.64 9.99
C ARG A 244 -5.41 -16.93 10.18
N PHE A 245 -5.33 -15.64 9.84
CA PHE A 245 -4.11 -14.86 10.04
C PHE A 245 -3.79 -14.65 11.52
N VAL A 246 -4.77 -14.31 12.36
CA VAL A 246 -4.57 -14.18 13.82
C VAL A 246 -4.09 -15.51 14.43
N CYS A 247 -4.68 -16.64 14.03
CA CYS A 247 -4.25 -17.96 14.49
C CYS A 247 -2.82 -18.29 14.04
N PHE A 248 -2.46 -17.94 12.81
CA PHE A 248 -1.08 -18.05 12.32
C PHE A 248 -0.12 -17.23 13.18
N VAL A 249 -0.43 -15.95 13.44
CA VAL A 249 0.43 -15.09 14.27
C VAL A 249 0.58 -15.67 15.67
N ARG A 250 -0.53 -16.10 16.28
CA ARG A 250 -0.52 -16.75 17.59
C ARG A 250 0.38 -17.99 17.57
N ARG A 251 0.15 -18.93 16.66
CA ARG A 251 0.86 -20.21 16.64
C ARG A 251 2.36 -20.06 16.37
N GLU A 252 2.75 -19.18 15.45
CA GLU A 252 4.15 -19.07 15.00
C GLU A 252 5.00 -18.14 15.88
N PHE A 253 4.38 -17.14 16.53
CA PHE A 253 5.12 -16.06 17.20
C PHE A 253 4.75 -15.86 18.66
N THR A 254 3.71 -16.50 19.20
CA THR A 254 3.60 -16.59 20.66
C THR A 254 4.54 -17.69 21.15
N SER A 255 5.40 -17.35 22.09
CA SER A 255 6.14 -18.34 22.85
C SER A 255 5.11 -19.19 23.59
N THR A 256 4.86 -20.39 23.08
CA THR A 256 4.46 -21.50 23.95
C THR A 256 5.78 -22.10 24.38
N SER A 257 6.04 -22.22 25.68
CA SER A 257 7.22 -22.90 26.20
C SER A 257 7.39 -24.30 25.57
N ARG A 258 8.08 -24.40 24.42
CA ARG A 258 8.84 -25.59 24.05
C ARG A 258 10.14 -25.48 24.81
N SER A 259 10.05 -25.77 26.10
CA SER A 259 11.18 -26.17 26.90
C SER A 259 11.75 -27.42 26.22
N VAL A 260 12.74 -27.23 25.34
CA VAL A 260 13.70 -28.28 25.00
C VAL A 260 14.54 -28.44 26.25
N ILE A 261 14.00 -29.22 27.18
CA ILE A 261 14.77 -29.91 28.19
C ILE A 261 15.41 -31.07 27.43
N ASP A 262 16.58 -30.82 26.84
CA ASP A 262 17.51 -31.91 26.59
C ASP A 262 18.17 -32.23 27.94
N VAL A 263 17.44 -33.02 28.73
CA VAL A 263 18.01 -33.87 29.77
C VAL A 263 18.25 -35.22 29.12
N ILE A 264 19.51 -35.48 28.77
CA ILE A 264 20.23 -36.75 28.95
C ILE A 264 21.71 -36.31 29.06
N GLY A 265 22.46 -36.48 30.16
CA GLY A 265 22.37 -37.49 31.20
C GLY A 265 23.43 -38.58 30.92
N ASP A 266 24.60 -38.41 31.54
CA ASP A 266 25.77 -39.31 31.65
C ASP A 266 26.63 -39.62 30.41
#